data_AF-A0A0U3FDF4-F1
#
_entry.id   AF-A0A0U3FDF4-F1
#
_cell.length_a   1.000
_cell.length_b   1.000
_cell.length_c   1.000
_cell.angle_alpha   90.00
_cell.angle_beta   90.00
_cell.angle_gamma   90.00
#
_symmetry.space_group_name_H-M   'P 1'
#
loop_
_entity.id
_entity.type
_entity.pdbx_description
1 polymer ?
#
loop_
_entity_poly.entity_id
_entity_poly.type
_entity_poly.pdbx_seq_one_letter_code
_entity_poly.pdbx_strand_id
1 'polypeptide(L)' 'MLISLVRMLTLTVRRLEPDGLLTRTVYPTVPAQVTYELTERGSSLTLLVKQLADWSLDHKDAIGASRNLYDLQNPDQQIR' A
#
# COMPACT_ATOMS: atom_id res chain seq x y z
N MET A 1 -11.66 6.82 4.93
CA MET A 1 -10.35 6.31 5.35
C MET A 1 -9.73 5.35 4.32
N LEU A 2 -10.48 4.38 3.77
CA LEU A 2 -10.00 3.45 2.71
C LEU A 2 -9.58 4.14 1.38
N ILE A 3 -10.18 5.29 1.05
CA ILE A 3 -9.95 6.02 -0.20
C ILE A 3 -8.55 6.70 -0.26
N SER A 4 -7.95 7.06 0.88
CA SER A 4 -6.58 7.61 0.90
C SER A 4 -5.53 6.56 0.55
N LEU A 5 -5.75 5.31 0.94
CA LEU A 5 -4.78 4.23 0.77
C LEU A 5 -4.68 3.80 -0.70
N VAL A 6 -5.82 3.71 -1.39
CA VAL A 6 -5.87 3.41 -2.83
C VAL A 6 -5.29 4.55 -3.66
N ARG A 7 -5.58 5.82 -3.30
CA ARG A 7 -5.00 6.98 -4.02
C ARG A 7 -3.48 7.06 -3.87
N MET A 8 -2.96 6.77 -2.67
CA MET A 8 -1.52 6.68 -2.46
C MET A 8 -0.94 5.55 -3.34
N LEU A 9 -1.57 4.38 -3.34
CA LEU A 9 -1.15 3.23 -4.15
C LEU A 9 -1.11 3.52 -5.66
N THR A 10 -2.11 4.22 -6.21
CA THR A 10 -2.15 4.55 -7.65
C THR A 10 -1.09 5.58 -8.05
N LEU A 11 -0.81 6.56 -7.19
CA LEU A 11 0.28 7.52 -7.39
C LEU A 11 1.66 6.86 -7.28
N THR A 12 1.79 5.88 -6.38
CA THR A 12 2.99 5.08 -6.25
C THR A 12 3.25 4.28 -7.53
N VAL A 13 2.26 3.55 -8.06
CA VAL A 13 2.41 2.71 -9.27
C VAL A 13 2.91 3.48 -10.50
N ARG A 14 2.49 4.74 -10.72
CA ARG A 14 3.01 5.57 -11.83
C ARG A 14 4.48 5.99 -11.67
N ARG A 15 5.02 5.97 -10.45
CA ARG A 15 6.45 6.21 -10.18
C ARG A 15 7.29 4.93 -10.27
N LEU A 16 6.67 3.76 -10.06
CA LEU A 16 7.36 2.47 -10.05
C LEU A 16 7.90 2.04 -11.44
N GLU A 17 7.31 2.52 -12.54
CA GLU A 17 7.75 2.18 -13.89
C GLU A 17 9.13 2.79 -14.23
N PRO A 18 9.37 4.12 -14.06
CA PRO A 18 10.72 4.67 -14.23
C PRO A 18 11.71 4.20 -13.15
N ASP A 19 11.25 3.81 -11.97
CA ASP A 19 12.11 3.25 -10.90
C ASP A 19 12.54 1.78 -11.17
N GLY A 20 12.06 1.17 -12.26
CA GLY A 20 12.43 -0.18 -12.67
C GLY A 20 11.79 -1.28 -11.82
N LEU A 21 10.65 -1.00 -11.19
CA LEU A 21 9.88 -1.95 -10.37
C LEU A 21 8.78 -2.64 -11.17
N LEU A 22 8.41 -2.07 -12.33
CA LEU A 22 7.49 -2.66 -13.31
C LEU A 22 8.16 -2.67 -14.68
N THR A 23 8.00 -3.76 -15.42
CA THR A 23 8.37 -3.85 -16.83
C THR A 23 7.11 -3.86 -17.67
N ARG A 24 7.11 -3.04 -18.73
CA ARG A 24 6.03 -2.95 -19.70
C ARG A 24 6.44 -3.65 -20.99
N THR A 25 5.75 -4.74 -21.33
CA THR A 25 5.97 -5.47 -22.57
C THR A 25 4.80 -5.26 -23.52
N VAL A 26 5.09 -4.73 -24.70
CA VAL A 26 4.11 -4.55 -25.79
C VAL A 26 4.26 -5.70 -26.77
N TYR A 27 3.20 -6.49 -26.92
CA TYR A 27 3.14 -7.56 -27.89
C TYR A 27 2.52 -7.02 -29.20
N PRO A 28 3.18 -7.22 -30.35
CA PRO A 28 2.67 -6.83 -31.65
C PRO A 28 1.60 -7.82 -32.13
N THR A 29 0.44 -7.78 -31.48
CA THR A 29 -0.78 -8.51 -31.87
C THR A 29 -1.80 -7.56 -32.48
N VAL A 30 -2.85 -8.07 -33.12
CA VAL A 30 -4.02 -7.27 -33.54
C VAL A 30 -5.23 -7.75 -32.76
N PRO A 31 -5.76 -6.97 -31.81
CA PRO A 31 -5.25 -5.68 -31.30
C PRO A 31 -3.96 -5.85 -30.48
N ALA A 32 -3.15 -4.78 -30.39
CA ALA A 32 -1.90 -4.81 -29.64
C ALA A 32 -2.15 -5.07 -28.16
N GLN A 33 -1.46 -6.06 -27.60
CA GLN A 33 -1.57 -6.40 -26.18
C GLN A 33 -0.43 -5.75 -25.40
N VAL A 34 -0.74 -5.18 -24.26
CA VAL A 34 0.25 -4.61 -23.34
C VAL A 34 0.15 -5.34 -22.02
N THR A 35 1.29 -5.83 -21.53
CA THR A 35 1.39 -6.50 -20.25
C THR A 35 2.34 -5.72 -19.34
N TYR A 36 2.02 -5.75 -18.05
CA TYR A 36 2.82 -5.16 -16.98
C TYR A 36 3.20 -6.26 -16.02
N GLU A 37 4.49 -6.43 -15.80
CA GLU A 37 5.03 -7.46 -14.92
C GLU A 37 5.91 -6.80 -13.86
N LEU A 38 5.87 -7.33 -12.63
CA LEU A 38 6.79 -6.90 -11.59
C LEU A 38 8.20 -7.37 -11.96
N THR A 39 9.18 -6.48 -11.81
CA THR A 39 10.58 -6.88 -11.86
C THR A 39 10.95 -7.63 -10.57
N GLU A 40 12.13 -8.23 -10.51
CA GLU A 40 12.65 -8.83 -9.28
C GLU A 40 12.67 -7.82 -8.11
N ARG A 41 13.04 -6.57 -8.39
CA ARG A 41 12.99 -5.46 -7.41
C ARG A 41 11.56 -5.07 -7.04
N GLY A 42 10.63 -5.08 -7.99
CA GLY A 42 9.21 -4.85 -7.71
C GLY A 42 8.60 -5.94 -6.82
N SER A 43 9.01 -7.19 -7.05
CA SER A 43 8.59 -8.34 -6.25
C SER A 43 9.11 -8.25 -4.81
N SER A 44 10.38 -7.87 -4.61
CA SER A 44 10.94 -7.71 -3.26
C SER A 44 10.27 -6.59 -2.47
N LEU A 45 9.91 -5.47 -3.12
CA LEU A 45 9.11 -4.41 -2.48
C LEU A 45 7.72 -4.91 -2.08
N THR A 46 7.07 -5.67 -2.96
CA THR A 46 5.73 -6.22 -2.70
C THR A 46 5.74 -7.12 -1.46
N LEU A 47 6.80 -7.91 -1.27
CA LEU A 47 6.97 -8.73 -0.07
C LEU A 47 7.02 -7.89 1.21
N LEU A 48 7.78 -6.78 1.21
CA LEU A 48 7.89 -5.89 2.38
C LEU A 48 6.56 -5.21 2.70
N VAL A 49 5.84 -4.72 1.67
CA VAL A 49 4.53 -4.09 1.84
C VAL A 49 3.53 -5.09 2.40
N LYS A 50 3.55 -6.34 1.92
CA LYS A 50 2.70 -7.41 2.45
C LYS A 50 3.01 -7.68 3.91
N GLN A 51 4.28 -7.84 4.28
CA GLN A 51 4.68 -8.07 5.66
C GLN A 51 4.24 -6.93 6.60
N LEU A 52 4.34 -5.68 6.15
CA LEU A 52 3.86 -4.54 6.92
C LEU A 52 2.34 -4.56 7.09
N ALA A 53 1.61 -4.91 6.03
CA ALA A 53 0.16 -5.03 6.08
C ALA A 53 -0.28 -6.16 7.02
N ASP A 54 0.35 -7.32 6.93
CA ASP A 54 0.10 -8.48 7.79
C ASP A 54 0.34 -8.11 9.26
N TRP A 55 1.50 -7.51 9.58
CA TRP A 55 1.80 -7.02 10.93
C TRP A 55 0.75 -6.02 11.43
N SER A 56 0.35 -5.08 10.57
CA SER A 56 -0.67 -4.07 10.93
C SER A 56 -2.04 -4.69 11.20
N LEU A 57 -2.39 -5.77 10.48
CA LEU A 57 -3.64 -6.50 10.72
C LEU A 57 -3.57 -7.27 12.04
N ASP A 58 -2.45 -7.94 12.31
CA ASP A 58 -2.23 -8.70 13.55
C ASP A 58 -2.29 -7.80 14.78
N HIS A 59 -1.82 -6.55 14.67
CA HIS A 59 -1.78 -5.60 15.78
C HIS A 59 -2.96 -4.63 15.82
N LYS A 60 -3.91 -4.75 14.88
CA LYS A 60 -5.02 -3.78 14.74
C LYS A 60 -5.80 -3.60 16.04
N ASP A 61 -6.08 -4.70 16.74
CA ASP A 61 -6.93 -4.70 17.93
C ASP A 61 -6.16 -4.15 19.15
N ALA A 62 -4.88 -4.49 19.28
CA ALA A 62 -4.01 -3.94 20.32
C ALA A 62 -3.81 -2.43 20.15
N ILE A 63 -3.60 -1.96 18.91
CA ILE A 63 -3.52 -0.53 18.60
C ILE A 63 -4.85 0.17 18.90
N GLY A 64 -5.98 -0.45 18.57
CA GLY A 64 -7.31 0.05 18.91
C GLY A 64 -7.52 0.16 20.42
N ALA A 65 -7.13 -0.85 21.18
CA ALA A 65 -7.20 -0.84 22.64
C ALA A 65 -6.34 0.29 23.25
N SER A 66 -5.10 0.46 22.78
CA SER A 66 -4.23 1.55 23.23
C SER A 66 -4.81 2.93 22.91
N ARG A 67 -5.46 3.11 21.75
CA ARG A 67 -6.17 4.36 21.40
C ARG A 67 -7.33 4.63 22.36
N ASN A 68 -8.17 3.63 22.60
CA ASN A 68 -9.29 3.76 23.54
C ASN A 68 -8.81 4.09 24.96
N LEU A 69 -7.73 3.46 25.43
CA LEU A 69 -7.14 3.76 26.73
C LEU A 69 -6.61 5.20 26.79
N TYR A 70 -5.96 5.66 25.72
CA TYR A 70 -5.49 7.05 25.63
C TYR A 70 -6.67 8.03 25.68
N ASP A 71 -7.74 7.79 24.92
CA ASP A 71 -8.92 8.65 24.89
C ASP A 71 -9.61 8.71 26.27
N LEU A 72 -9.72 7.58 26.96
CA LEU A 72 -10.24 7.52 28.33
C LEU A 72 -9.38 8.29 29.34
N GLN A 73 -8.06 8.35 29.10
CA GLN A 73 -7.12 9.10 29.94
C GLN A 73 -7.05 10.60 29.58
N ASN A 74 -7.51 10.98 28.38
CA ASN A 74 -7.39 12.35 27.85
C ASN A 74 -8.72 12.85 27.24
N PRO A 75 -9.83 12.88 28.01
CA PRO A 75 -11.17 13.17 27.50
C PRO A 75 -11.31 14.58 26.89
N ASP A 76 -10.50 15.54 27.34
CA ASP A 76 -10.57 16.94 26.90
C ASP A 76 -9.87 17.22 25.54
N GLN A 77 -9.13 16.24 24.97
CA GLN A 77 -8.43 16.40 23.69
C GLN A 77 -9.22 15.94 22.47
N GLN A 78 -10.45 15.43 22.64
CA GLN A 78 -11.20 14.79 21.56
C GLN A 78 -11.77 15.76 20.50
N ILE A 79 -11.62 17.09 20.69
CA ILE A 79 -12.02 18.11 19.72
C ILE A 79 -10.93 19.19 19.60
N ARG A 80 -10.07 19.09 18.59
CA ARG A 80 -9.44 20.24 17.92
C ARG A 80 -9.04 19.91 16.49
#